data_AF-A0A139X3C5-F1
#
_entry.id   AF-A0A139X3C5-F1
#
_cell.length_a   1.000
_cell.length_b   1.000
_cell.length_c   1.000
_cell.angle_alpha   90.00
_cell.angle_beta   90.00
_cell.angle_gamma   90.00
#
_symmetry.space_group_name_H-M   'P 1'
#
loop_
_entity.id
_entity.type
_entity.pdbx_description
1 polymer ?
#
loop_
_entity_poly.entity_id
_entity_poly.type
_entity_poly.pdbx_seq_one_letter_code
_entity_poly.pdbx_strand_id
1 'polypeptide(L)'
;MRWDEARGIKRDEFYQNLSLVQKIKLLSRIAVSTFAQGDYFFSESRIQQLIGDYLSHLPQAPTDVDALQLDSTAVLKSIEAQHGLLVEQARGIYSFSHLTFHEYFTAREIIATSNPQTLQEFATHFNEKSWQEVFLLVAEMLHSADDLWLLIKQQIQILATSNEKLQQFLKWINQKASAISRVQRRCHAIASYHPASVRSFYFTLGLPPNHSLAGNQSFTLLLDNRLASTLVIDLALDLALTYVLTVSLAMTADIFFQRLSALKLSLDLEHLLGQNSLLQTSLQNLKNQLPDSIEERETIKAWWLANGETWTEELRNLAISQRDIGYNWQFTENELELLQQYWDANKLLFDCLNSSDRVNAKMRQSIEESLFT
;
A
#
# COMPACT_ATOMS: atom_id res chain seq x y z
N MET A 1 -3.21 56.86 20.95
CA MET A 1 -3.08 56.48 19.52
C MET A 1 -1.91 55.54 19.21
N ARG A 2 -0.81 55.51 19.97
CA ARG A 2 0.33 54.59 19.73
C ARG A 2 0.16 53.14 20.22
N TRP A 3 -0.97 52.79 20.82
CA TRP A 3 -1.20 51.46 21.40
C TRP A 3 -1.86 50.48 20.42
N ASP A 4 -2.61 50.99 19.43
CA ASP A 4 -3.30 50.17 18.42
C ASP A 4 -2.39 49.82 17.22
N GLU A 5 -1.34 50.60 16.96
CA GLU A 5 -0.33 50.29 15.94
C GLU A 5 0.55 49.10 16.33
N ALA A 6 0.87 48.95 17.62
CA ALA A 6 1.60 47.79 18.13
C ALA A 6 0.75 46.50 18.15
N ARG A 7 -0.58 46.62 18.05
CA ARG A 7 -1.52 45.51 17.92
C ARG A 7 -1.89 45.18 16.48
N GLY A 8 -1.34 45.89 15.48
CA GLY A 8 -1.56 45.58 14.06
C GLY A 8 -3.01 45.77 13.57
N ILE A 9 -3.90 46.38 14.36
CA ILE A 9 -5.36 46.39 14.11
C ILE A 9 -5.74 47.09 12.79
N LYS A 10 -4.94 48.07 12.34
CA LYS A 10 -5.15 48.73 11.03
C LYS A 10 -4.59 47.95 9.83
N ARG A 11 -3.70 46.97 10.04
CA ARG A 11 -3.11 46.13 8.99
C ARG A 11 -3.68 44.71 8.95
N ASP A 12 -4.49 44.34 9.95
CA ASP A 12 -5.37 43.17 9.93
C ASP A 12 -6.32 43.19 8.70
N GLU A 13 -6.60 44.39 8.15
CA GLU A 13 -7.32 44.59 6.89
C GLU A 13 -6.57 44.05 5.66
N PHE A 14 -5.23 43.94 5.68
CA PHE A 14 -4.47 43.50 4.50
C PHE A 14 -4.78 42.05 4.12
N TYR A 15 -4.85 41.15 5.12
CA TYR A 15 -5.32 39.78 4.89
C TYR A 15 -6.80 39.73 4.52
N GLN A 16 -7.63 40.62 5.06
CA GLN A 16 -9.04 40.74 4.64
C GLN A 16 -9.19 41.18 3.17
N ASN A 17 -8.23 41.95 2.66
CA ASN A 17 -8.19 42.41 1.27
C ASN A 17 -7.69 41.34 0.28
N LEU A 18 -7.06 40.25 0.76
CA LEU A 18 -6.75 39.11 -0.10
C LEU A 18 -8.05 38.42 -0.51
N SER A 19 -8.23 38.27 -1.83
CA SER A 19 -9.32 37.44 -2.36
C SER A 19 -9.21 36.01 -1.84
N LEU A 20 -10.33 35.30 -1.76
CA LEU A 20 -10.36 33.88 -1.36
C LEU A 20 -9.36 33.03 -2.17
N VAL A 21 -9.21 33.32 -3.46
CA VAL A 21 -8.26 32.63 -4.34
C VAL A 21 -6.80 32.90 -3.92
N GLN A 22 -6.47 34.14 -3.55
CA GLN A 22 -5.12 34.48 -3.05
C GLN A 22 -4.86 33.80 -1.70
N LYS A 23 -5.85 33.76 -0.80
CA LYS A 23 -5.74 33.05 0.48
C LYS A 23 -5.46 31.56 0.28
N ILE A 24 -6.20 30.90 -0.63
CA ILE A 24 -5.98 29.49 -0.97
C ILE A 24 -4.59 29.27 -1.55
N LYS A 25 -4.15 30.12 -2.49
CA LYS A 25 -2.80 30.03 -3.09
C LYS A 25 -1.69 30.20 -2.05
N LEU A 26 -1.85 31.14 -1.12
CA LEU A 26 -0.89 31.33 -0.03
C LEU A 26 -0.79 30.07 0.83
N LEU A 27 -1.91 29.52 1.27
CA LEU A 27 -1.94 28.31 2.10
C LEU A 27 -1.40 27.09 1.35
N SER A 28 -1.70 26.96 0.06
CA SER A 28 -1.16 25.92 -0.83
C SER A 28 0.36 25.97 -0.96
N ARG A 29 0.95 27.17 -1.11
CA ARG A 29 2.42 27.32 -1.12
C ARG A 29 3.08 26.99 0.22
N ILE A 30 2.46 27.40 1.33
CA ILE A 30 2.95 27.03 2.66
C ILE A 30 2.90 25.51 2.84
N ALA A 31 1.79 24.89 2.45
CA ALA A 31 1.56 23.46 2.57
C ALA A 31 2.61 22.65 1.81
N VAL A 32 2.78 22.88 0.50
CA VAL A 32 3.73 22.09 -0.31
C VAL A 32 5.17 22.22 0.21
N SER A 33 5.60 23.43 0.60
CA SER A 33 6.98 23.66 1.05
C SER A 33 7.28 22.99 2.40
N THR A 34 6.30 22.88 3.28
CA THR A 34 6.46 22.30 4.62
C THR A 34 6.23 20.79 4.57
N PHE A 35 5.28 20.32 3.76
CA PHE A 35 4.97 18.90 3.60
C PHE A 35 6.13 18.12 2.99
N ALA A 36 6.76 18.68 1.94
CA ALA A 36 7.89 18.03 1.26
C ALA A 36 9.13 17.83 2.16
N GLN A 37 9.23 18.59 3.25
CA GLN A 37 10.31 18.48 4.22
C GLN A 37 9.97 17.55 5.40
N GLY A 38 8.74 17.02 5.45
CA GLY A 38 8.22 16.28 6.60
C GLY A 38 7.95 17.17 7.82
N ASP A 39 7.91 18.49 7.64
CA ASP A 39 7.77 19.47 8.71
C ASP A 39 6.30 19.73 9.01
N TYR A 40 5.73 18.98 9.95
CA TYR A 40 4.38 19.23 10.48
C TYR A 40 4.34 20.37 11.50
N PHE A 41 5.49 20.71 12.08
CA PHE A 41 5.67 21.81 13.02
C PHE A 41 6.80 22.70 12.50
N PHE A 42 6.49 23.96 12.23
CA PHE A 42 7.43 24.90 11.60
C PHE A 42 7.53 26.19 12.41
N SER A 43 8.70 26.83 12.36
CA SER A 43 8.95 28.06 13.11
C SER A 43 8.16 29.24 12.55
N GLU A 44 7.81 30.18 13.43
CA GLU A 44 7.19 31.44 13.04
C GLU A 44 7.98 32.16 11.94
N SER A 45 9.32 32.20 12.07
CA SER A 45 10.21 32.82 11.09
C SER A 45 10.10 32.17 9.70
N ARG A 46 9.95 30.84 9.63
CA ARG A 46 9.84 30.11 8.37
C ARG A 46 8.53 30.45 7.66
N ILE A 47 7.42 30.51 8.39
CA ILE A 47 6.12 30.85 7.81
C ILE A 47 6.11 32.31 7.36
N GLN A 48 6.63 33.22 8.18
CA GLN A 48 6.70 34.64 7.83
C GLN A 48 7.54 34.86 6.57
N GLN A 49 8.62 34.09 6.39
CA GLN A 49 9.39 34.06 5.16
C GLN A 49 8.53 33.58 3.98
N LEU A 50 7.85 32.43 4.10
CA LEU A 50 6.99 31.89 3.03
C LEU A 50 5.84 32.84 2.66
N ILE A 51 5.24 33.50 3.66
CA ILE A 51 4.23 34.53 3.45
C ILE A 51 4.86 35.72 2.72
N GLY A 52 6.01 36.22 3.17
CA GLY A 52 6.68 37.37 2.57
C GLY A 52 7.07 37.10 1.11
N ASP A 53 7.62 35.91 0.85
CA ASP A 53 7.94 35.42 -0.48
C ASP A 53 6.68 35.36 -1.37
N TYR A 54 5.53 34.97 -0.83
CA TYR A 54 4.27 35.01 -1.59
C TYR A 54 3.80 36.44 -1.87
N LEU A 55 3.79 37.30 -0.84
CA LEU A 55 3.30 38.67 -0.92
C LEU A 55 4.12 39.53 -1.87
N SER A 56 5.44 39.30 -1.96
CA SER A 56 6.34 40.02 -2.87
C SER A 56 6.01 39.80 -4.36
N HIS A 57 5.32 38.70 -4.69
CA HIS A 57 4.89 38.38 -6.06
C HIS A 57 3.49 38.92 -6.40
N LEU A 58 2.81 39.60 -5.46
CA LEU A 58 1.49 40.18 -5.72
C LEU A 58 1.62 41.53 -6.46
N PRO A 59 0.66 41.91 -7.31
CA PRO A 59 0.71 43.17 -8.08
C PRO A 59 0.78 44.45 -7.22
N GLN A 60 0.41 44.36 -5.94
CA GLN A 60 0.43 45.45 -4.96
C GLN A 60 1.48 45.21 -3.86
N ALA A 61 2.55 44.47 -4.18
CA ALA A 61 3.58 44.13 -3.21
C ALA A 61 4.26 45.38 -2.59
N PRO A 62 4.45 45.42 -1.26
CA PRO A 62 5.32 46.40 -0.63
C PRO A 62 6.73 46.31 -1.21
N THR A 63 7.31 47.44 -1.62
CA THR A 63 8.69 47.49 -2.16
C THR A 63 9.76 47.52 -1.05
N ASP A 64 9.33 47.78 0.19
CA ASP A 64 10.17 47.89 1.37
C ASP A 64 10.22 46.56 2.15
N VAL A 65 11.42 46.15 2.56
CA VAL A 65 11.68 44.88 3.25
C VAL A 65 11.08 44.89 4.66
N ASP A 66 11.19 46.01 5.38
CA ASP A 66 10.63 46.15 6.73
C ASP A 66 9.09 46.13 6.69
N ALA A 67 8.50 46.76 5.67
CA ALA A 67 7.06 46.71 5.44
C ALA A 67 6.59 45.28 5.12
N LEU A 68 7.31 44.55 4.26
CA LEU A 68 6.98 43.16 3.90
C LEU A 68 7.02 42.23 5.13
N GLN A 69 8.02 42.37 6.01
CA GLN A 69 8.11 41.56 7.23
C GLN A 69 6.96 41.84 8.21
N LEU A 70 6.59 43.11 8.38
CA LEU A 70 5.44 43.49 9.20
C LEU A 70 4.13 42.93 8.61
N ASP A 71 3.97 42.98 7.29
CA ASP A 71 2.78 42.46 6.61
C ASP A 71 2.72 40.93 6.68
N SER A 72 3.85 40.22 6.57
CA SER A 72 3.92 38.78 6.79
C SER A 72 3.48 38.37 8.19
N THR A 73 3.92 39.14 9.20
CA THR A 73 3.54 38.91 10.60
C THR A 73 2.04 39.13 10.81
N ALA A 74 1.51 40.22 10.25
CA ALA A 74 0.09 40.53 10.32
C ALA A 74 -0.76 39.45 9.65
N VAL A 75 -0.40 39.02 8.43
CA VAL A 75 -1.08 37.95 7.70
C VAL A 75 -1.09 36.64 8.48
N LEU A 76 0.03 36.25 9.10
CA LEU A 76 0.08 35.04 9.93
C LEU A 76 -0.92 35.11 11.09
N LYS A 77 -0.95 36.24 11.81
CA LYS A 77 -1.91 36.45 12.91
C LYS A 77 -3.36 36.51 12.43
N SER A 78 -3.63 37.06 11.24
CA SER A 78 -4.97 37.04 10.67
C SER A 78 -5.42 35.62 10.27
N ILE A 79 -4.53 34.77 9.74
CA ILE A 79 -4.85 33.36 9.43
C ILE A 79 -5.23 32.60 10.70
N GLU A 80 -4.44 32.79 11.77
CA GLU A 80 -4.66 32.20 13.09
C GLU A 80 -6.03 32.61 13.66
N ALA A 81 -6.35 33.92 13.61
CA ALA A 81 -7.57 34.46 14.20
C ALA A 81 -8.85 34.16 13.40
N GLN A 82 -8.80 34.14 12.07
CA GLN A 82 -10.02 34.12 11.23
C GLN A 82 -10.48 32.71 10.85
N HIS A 83 -9.55 31.78 10.60
CA HIS A 83 -9.90 30.49 10.00
C HIS A 83 -9.42 29.30 10.83
N GLY A 84 -8.47 29.52 11.76
CA GLY A 84 -7.87 28.44 12.53
C GLY A 84 -7.24 27.37 11.63
N LEU A 85 -6.79 27.73 10.42
CA LEU A 85 -6.16 26.80 9.47
C LEU A 85 -4.68 26.61 9.79
N LEU A 86 -4.01 27.66 10.27
CA LEU A 86 -2.70 27.60 10.91
C LEU A 86 -2.88 27.99 12.38
N VAL A 87 -2.23 27.25 13.27
CA VAL A 87 -2.34 27.43 14.72
C VAL A 87 -0.97 27.42 15.39
N GLU A 88 -0.78 28.26 16.39
CA GLU A 88 0.42 28.26 17.24
C GLU A 88 0.30 27.12 18.27
N GLN A 89 1.12 26.07 18.10
CA GLN A 89 1.11 24.87 18.95
C GLN A 89 1.94 25.05 20.22
N ALA A 90 3.03 25.78 20.08
CA ALA A 90 3.89 26.22 21.17
C ALA A 90 4.46 27.59 20.78
N ARG A 91 5.04 28.31 21.75
CA ARG A 91 5.56 29.66 21.51
C ARG A 91 6.50 29.70 20.30
N GLY A 92 6.09 30.39 19.23
CA GLY A 92 6.85 30.52 17.98
C GLY A 92 6.90 29.28 17.09
N ILE A 93 6.08 28.26 17.36
CA ILE A 93 5.96 27.02 16.59
C ILE A 93 4.51 26.88 16.13
N TYR A 94 4.32 26.74 14.82
CA TYR A 94 3.01 26.61 14.21
C TYR A 94 2.87 25.29 13.47
N SER A 95 1.62 24.92 13.20
CA SER A 95 1.25 23.82 12.32
C SER A 95 -0.02 24.19 11.55
N PHE A 96 -0.37 23.39 10.54
CA PHE A 96 -1.78 23.31 10.13
C PHE A 96 -2.61 22.77 11.30
N SER A 97 -3.85 23.23 11.44
CA SER A 97 -4.74 22.78 12.51
C SER A 97 -5.08 21.29 12.43
N HIS A 98 -5.13 20.76 11.20
CA HIS A 98 -5.30 19.34 10.93
C HIS A 98 -4.44 18.92 9.74
N LEU A 99 -3.93 17.68 9.79
CA LEU A 99 -3.17 17.06 8.71
C LEU A 99 -3.94 17.08 7.38
N THR A 100 -5.26 16.84 7.42
CA THR A 100 -6.12 16.87 6.22
C THR A 100 -6.07 18.21 5.49
N PHE A 101 -5.94 19.34 6.19
CA PHE A 101 -5.77 20.63 5.52
C PHE A 101 -4.39 20.76 4.90
N HIS A 102 -3.35 20.27 5.59
CA HIS A 102 -1.99 20.23 5.05
C HIS A 102 -1.94 19.41 3.76
N GLU A 103 -2.50 18.21 3.76
CA GLU A 103 -2.58 17.31 2.61
C GLU A 103 -3.40 17.93 1.46
N TYR A 104 -4.58 18.50 1.76
CA TYR A 104 -5.44 19.16 0.78
C TYR A 104 -4.76 20.35 0.10
N PHE A 105 -4.14 21.25 0.88
CA PHE A 105 -3.48 22.42 0.32
C PHE A 105 -2.22 22.05 -0.47
N THR A 106 -1.51 20.99 -0.07
CA THR A 106 -0.40 20.41 -0.84
C THR A 106 -0.88 19.86 -2.18
N ALA A 107 -1.93 19.03 -2.20
CA ALA A 107 -2.54 18.50 -3.42
C ALA A 107 -3.00 19.63 -4.37
N ARG A 108 -3.62 20.68 -3.81
CA ARG A 108 -4.05 21.86 -4.56
C ARG A 108 -2.89 22.59 -5.24
N GLU A 109 -1.74 22.74 -4.60
CA GLU A 109 -0.57 23.38 -5.22
C GLU A 109 -0.02 22.53 -6.35
N ILE A 110 0.14 21.22 -6.13
CA ILE A 110 0.64 20.26 -7.15
C ILE A 110 -0.16 20.37 -8.45
N ILE A 111 -1.49 20.45 -8.33
CA ILE A 111 -2.39 20.60 -9.48
C ILE A 111 -2.23 21.97 -10.14
N ALA A 112 -2.15 23.04 -9.33
CA ALA A 112 -2.03 24.39 -9.84
C ALA A 112 -0.72 24.63 -10.59
N THR A 113 0.36 23.94 -10.19
CA THR A 113 1.69 24.02 -10.82
C THR A 113 1.98 22.86 -11.76
N SER A 114 0.98 22.00 -12.02
CA SER A 114 1.15 20.74 -12.73
C SER A 114 1.77 20.94 -14.12
N ASN A 115 2.97 20.40 -14.26
CA ASN A 115 3.69 20.22 -15.52
C ASN A 115 4.45 18.88 -15.47
N PRO A 116 5.00 18.39 -16.59
CA PRO A 116 5.66 17.08 -16.62
C PRO A 116 6.79 16.92 -15.59
N GLN A 117 7.55 17.97 -15.28
CA GLN A 117 8.64 17.90 -14.31
C GLN A 117 8.12 17.81 -12.88
N THR A 118 7.14 18.63 -12.50
CA THR A 118 6.57 18.61 -11.16
C THR A 118 5.80 17.33 -10.88
N LEU A 119 5.13 16.76 -11.90
CA LEU A 119 4.46 15.46 -11.77
C LEU A 119 5.46 14.32 -11.63
N GLN A 120 6.61 14.40 -12.32
CA GLN A 120 7.67 13.41 -12.18
C GLN A 120 8.29 13.45 -10.78
N GLU A 121 8.57 14.65 -10.26
CA GLU A 121 9.04 14.84 -8.87
C GLU A 121 8.00 14.31 -7.88
N PHE A 122 6.73 14.69 -8.05
CA PHE A 122 5.64 14.19 -7.21
C PHE A 122 5.54 12.66 -7.22
N ALA A 123 5.65 12.03 -8.39
CA ALA A 123 5.61 10.57 -8.52
C ALA A 123 6.75 9.86 -7.76
N THR A 124 7.86 10.53 -7.44
CA THR A 124 8.94 9.92 -6.62
C THR A 124 8.50 9.62 -5.19
N HIS A 125 7.49 10.31 -4.67
CA HIS A 125 6.98 10.13 -3.30
C HIS A 125 5.97 8.97 -3.18
N PHE A 126 5.75 8.16 -4.23
CA PHE A 126 4.70 7.14 -4.28
C PHE A 126 4.79 6.05 -3.19
N ASN A 127 5.99 5.77 -2.68
CA ASN A 127 6.23 4.80 -1.61
C ASN A 127 6.22 5.43 -0.20
N GLU A 128 6.04 6.74 -0.10
CA GLU A 128 6.04 7.43 1.18
C GLU A 128 4.63 7.45 1.77
N LYS A 129 4.46 6.84 2.95
CA LYS A 129 3.15 6.72 3.61
C LYS A 129 2.48 8.07 3.87
N SER A 130 3.26 9.11 4.19
CA SER A 130 2.76 10.47 4.40
C SER A 130 2.07 11.03 3.16
N TRP A 131 2.53 10.66 1.96
CA TRP A 131 2.02 11.22 0.70
C TRP A 131 0.77 10.50 0.16
N GLN A 132 0.37 9.37 0.74
CA GLN A 132 -0.75 8.55 0.23
C GLN A 132 -2.02 9.37 0.04
N GLU A 133 -2.44 10.13 1.05
CA GLU A 133 -3.64 10.97 0.94
C GLU A 133 -3.48 12.11 -0.07
N VAL A 134 -2.27 12.66 -0.22
CA VAL A 134 -1.98 13.67 -1.25
C VAL A 134 -2.16 13.07 -2.65
N PHE A 135 -1.69 11.84 -2.90
CA PHE A 135 -1.92 11.14 -4.16
C PHE A 135 -3.41 10.92 -4.45
N LEU A 136 -4.19 10.48 -3.45
CA LEU A 136 -5.63 10.28 -3.60
C LEU A 136 -6.35 11.60 -3.91
N LEU A 137 -6.02 12.68 -3.19
CA LEU A 137 -6.59 14.00 -3.42
C LEU A 137 -6.22 14.57 -4.81
N VAL A 138 -4.97 14.37 -5.24
CA VAL A 138 -4.54 14.75 -6.60
C VAL A 138 -5.30 13.94 -7.66
N ALA A 139 -5.50 12.63 -7.44
CA ALA A 139 -6.28 11.75 -8.32
C ALA A 139 -7.71 12.24 -8.54
N GLU A 140 -8.37 12.65 -7.46
CA GLU A 140 -9.76 13.12 -7.46
C GLU A 140 -9.91 14.48 -8.15
N MET A 141 -8.93 15.37 -7.95
CA MET A 141 -9.03 16.76 -8.41
C MET A 141 -8.50 16.97 -9.84
N LEU A 142 -7.63 16.10 -10.36
CA LEU A 142 -7.09 16.22 -11.72
C LEU A 142 -8.17 16.01 -12.79
N HIS A 143 -8.17 16.87 -13.81
CA HIS A 143 -9.08 16.73 -14.95
C HIS A 143 -8.73 15.53 -15.85
N SER A 144 -7.44 15.26 -16.02
CA SER A 144 -6.88 14.05 -16.61
C SER A 144 -5.63 13.70 -15.79
N ALA A 145 -5.57 12.47 -15.29
CA ALA A 145 -4.45 11.98 -14.48
C ALA A 145 -3.68 10.87 -15.18
N ASP A 146 -3.92 10.65 -16.47
CA ASP A 146 -3.29 9.60 -17.27
C ASP A 146 -1.75 9.64 -17.19
N ASP A 147 -1.16 10.84 -17.28
CA ASP A 147 0.29 11.03 -17.17
C ASP A 147 0.82 10.64 -15.77
N LEU A 148 0.09 11.00 -14.72
CA LEU A 148 0.44 10.62 -13.34
C LEU A 148 0.37 9.10 -13.15
N TRP A 149 -0.65 8.44 -13.70
CA TRP A 149 -0.77 6.98 -13.63
C TRP A 149 0.36 6.26 -14.33
N LEU A 150 0.77 6.77 -15.50
CA LEU A 150 1.92 6.23 -16.23
C LEU A 150 3.21 6.42 -15.44
N LEU A 151 3.40 7.57 -14.78
CA LEU A 151 4.56 7.83 -13.94
C LEU A 151 4.61 6.89 -12.73
N ILE A 152 3.51 6.72 -11.99
CA ILE A 152 3.45 5.79 -10.84
C ILE A 152 3.71 4.35 -11.31
N LYS A 153 3.12 3.94 -12.44
CA LYS A 153 3.39 2.62 -13.04
C LYS A 153 4.87 2.43 -13.39
N GLN A 154 5.53 3.45 -13.93
CA GLN A 154 6.97 3.41 -14.20
C GLN A 154 7.79 3.27 -12.91
N GLN A 155 7.44 3.98 -11.85
CA GLN A 155 8.12 3.87 -10.55
C GLN A 155 7.95 2.46 -9.94
N ILE A 156 6.76 1.88 -10.02
CA ILE A 156 6.49 0.48 -9.61
C ILE A 156 7.35 -0.49 -10.43
N GLN A 157 7.47 -0.26 -11.73
CA GLN A 157 8.30 -1.11 -12.59
C GLN A 157 9.79 -1.01 -12.23
N ILE A 158 10.29 0.20 -11.95
CA ILE A 158 11.67 0.41 -11.49
C ILE A 158 11.89 -0.37 -10.19
N LEU A 159 10.97 -0.26 -9.23
CA LEU A 159 11.01 -1.00 -7.97
C LEU A 159 11.06 -2.52 -8.21
N ALA A 160 10.19 -3.04 -9.08
CA ALA A 160 10.15 -4.46 -9.46
C ALA A 160 11.47 -4.94 -10.06
N THR A 161 12.12 -4.10 -10.88
CA THR A 161 13.37 -4.45 -11.57
C THR A 161 14.63 -4.23 -10.72
N SER A 162 14.53 -3.56 -9.58
CA SER A 162 15.68 -3.21 -8.75
C SER A 162 16.33 -4.41 -8.03
N ASN A 163 15.58 -5.50 -7.82
CA ASN A 163 16.02 -6.68 -7.08
C ASN A 163 15.72 -7.97 -7.84
N GLU A 164 16.72 -8.84 -7.99
CA GLU A 164 16.60 -10.08 -8.76
C GLU A 164 15.61 -11.09 -8.14
N LYS A 165 15.61 -11.25 -6.80
CA LYS A 165 14.67 -12.17 -6.13
C LYS A 165 13.22 -11.69 -6.28
N LEU A 166 12.98 -10.38 -6.18
CA LEU A 166 11.67 -9.80 -6.43
C LEU A 166 11.22 -10.09 -7.86
N GLN A 167 12.09 -9.91 -8.87
CA GLN A 167 11.78 -10.25 -10.25
C GLN A 167 11.44 -11.74 -10.43
N GLN A 168 12.22 -12.63 -9.81
CA GLN A 168 11.96 -14.07 -9.84
C GLN A 168 10.61 -14.43 -9.18
N PHE A 169 10.31 -13.79 -8.07
CA PHE A 169 9.04 -13.94 -7.34
C PHE A 169 7.84 -13.48 -8.19
N LEU A 170 7.91 -12.28 -8.77
CA LEU A 170 6.87 -11.73 -9.66
C LEU A 170 6.70 -12.58 -10.93
N LYS A 171 7.81 -13.10 -11.49
CA LYS A 171 7.76 -14.03 -12.61
C LYS A 171 7.01 -15.31 -12.26
N TRP A 172 7.28 -15.88 -11.09
CA TRP A 172 6.54 -17.05 -10.58
C TRP A 172 5.05 -16.74 -10.40
N ILE A 173 4.70 -15.61 -9.77
CA ILE A 173 3.30 -15.15 -9.62
C ILE A 173 2.59 -15.06 -10.97
N ASN A 174 3.22 -14.44 -11.96
CA ASN A 174 2.66 -14.27 -13.30
C ASN A 174 2.43 -15.61 -14.00
N GLN A 175 3.40 -16.54 -13.90
CA GLN A 175 3.28 -17.88 -14.47
C GLN A 175 2.13 -18.65 -13.82
N LYS A 176 2.06 -18.62 -12.49
CA LYS A 176 1.05 -19.30 -11.69
C LYS A 176 -0.35 -18.75 -11.97
N ALA A 177 -0.53 -17.42 -11.94
CA ALA A 177 -1.81 -16.79 -12.24
C ALA A 177 -2.28 -17.04 -13.70
N SER A 178 -1.33 -17.08 -14.65
CA SER A 178 -1.63 -17.41 -16.05
C SER A 178 -2.09 -18.85 -16.23
N ALA A 179 -1.50 -19.79 -15.48
CA ALA A 179 -1.91 -21.20 -15.50
C ALA A 179 -3.36 -21.36 -15.03
N ILE A 180 -3.74 -20.71 -13.91
CA ILE A 180 -5.13 -20.71 -13.41
C ILE A 180 -6.09 -20.10 -14.44
N SER A 181 -5.74 -18.93 -14.97
CA SER A 181 -6.57 -18.23 -15.95
C SER A 181 -6.82 -19.05 -17.24
N ARG A 182 -5.87 -19.90 -17.63
CA ARG A 182 -6.02 -20.81 -18.79
C ARG A 182 -6.97 -21.97 -18.51
N VAL A 183 -6.93 -22.54 -17.31
CA VAL A 183 -7.85 -23.62 -16.90
C VAL A 183 -9.28 -23.08 -16.87
N GLN A 184 -9.48 -21.90 -16.28
CA GLN A 184 -10.78 -21.26 -16.20
C GLN A 184 -11.40 -20.97 -17.57
N ARG A 185 -10.61 -20.44 -18.52
CA ARG A 185 -11.10 -20.17 -19.88
C ARG A 185 -11.59 -21.41 -20.63
N ARG A 186 -11.13 -22.61 -20.27
CA ARG A 186 -11.61 -23.88 -20.85
C ARG A 186 -12.94 -24.32 -20.25
N CYS A 187 -13.20 -23.93 -19.00
CA CYS A 187 -14.44 -24.21 -18.27
C CYS A 187 -15.46 -23.10 -18.56
N HIS A 188 -16.28 -23.26 -19.61
CA HIS A 188 -17.32 -22.30 -20.02
C HIS A 188 -18.39 -21.98 -18.95
N ALA A 189 -18.35 -22.65 -17.80
CA ALA A 189 -19.31 -22.51 -16.71
C ALA A 189 -18.94 -21.45 -15.66
N ILE A 190 -17.70 -20.93 -15.64
CA ILE A 190 -17.25 -19.96 -14.62
C ILE A 190 -16.67 -18.74 -15.33
N ALA A 191 -17.23 -17.56 -15.02
CA ALA A 191 -16.64 -16.30 -15.49
C ALA A 191 -15.24 -16.14 -14.89
N SER A 192 -14.22 -15.94 -15.74
CA SER A 192 -12.83 -15.77 -15.33
C SER A 192 -12.68 -14.71 -14.24
N TYR A 193 -11.81 -14.95 -13.26
CA TYR A 193 -11.48 -13.93 -12.27
C TYR A 193 -10.72 -12.77 -12.92
N HIS A 194 -10.74 -11.64 -12.25
CA HIS A 194 -9.89 -10.52 -12.59
C HIS A 194 -8.40 -10.94 -12.49
N PRO A 195 -7.57 -10.78 -13.54
CA PRO A 195 -6.18 -11.27 -13.52
C PRO A 195 -5.35 -10.73 -12.35
N ALA A 196 -5.53 -9.45 -11.99
CA ALA A 196 -4.83 -8.85 -10.86
C ALA A 196 -5.22 -9.47 -9.51
N SER A 197 -6.47 -9.93 -9.33
CA SER A 197 -6.88 -10.54 -8.06
C SER A 197 -6.18 -11.88 -7.87
N VAL A 198 -6.04 -12.67 -8.95
CA VAL A 198 -5.29 -13.94 -8.90
C VAL A 198 -3.79 -13.70 -8.64
N ARG A 199 -3.19 -12.66 -9.22
CA ARG A 199 -1.78 -12.31 -8.92
C ARG A 199 -1.61 -11.83 -7.48
N SER A 200 -2.51 -10.97 -6.99
CA SER A 200 -2.54 -10.53 -5.59
C SER A 200 -2.69 -11.71 -4.62
N PHE A 201 -3.54 -12.68 -4.96
CA PHE A 201 -3.73 -13.91 -4.19
C PHE A 201 -2.41 -14.67 -4.06
N TYR A 202 -1.71 -14.96 -5.16
CA TYR A 202 -0.44 -15.67 -5.12
C TYR A 202 0.71 -14.86 -4.52
N PHE A 203 0.68 -13.53 -4.66
CA PHE A 203 1.63 -12.66 -3.97
C PHE A 203 1.55 -12.89 -2.46
N THR A 204 0.35 -12.80 -1.88
CA THR A 204 0.18 -13.01 -0.43
C THR A 204 0.42 -14.46 0.00
N LEU A 205 0.14 -15.43 -0.86
CA LEU A 205 0.33 -16.85 -0.59
C LEU A 205 1.81 -17.28 -0.64
N GLY A 206 2.61 -16.63 -1.49
CA GLY A 206 4.04 -16.92 -1.66
C GLY A 206 4.95 -16.26 -0.63
N LEU A 207 4.42 -15.39 0.23
CA LEU A 207 5.18 -14.72 1.27
C LEU A 207 5.46 -15.63 2.47
N PRO A 208 6.56 -15.39 3.20
CA PRO A 208 6.85 -16.09 4.44
C PRO A 208 5.71 -15.93 5.47
N PRO A 209 5.34 -16.97 6.24
CA PRO A 209 4.22 -16.92 7.18
C PRO A 209 4.27 -15.82 8.25
N ASN A 210 5.46 -15.36 8.60
CA ASN A 210 5.69 -14.31 9.59
C ASN A 210 5.55 -12.90 9.00
N HIS A 211 5.42 -12.76 7.68
CA HIS A 211 5.22 -11.47 7.04
C HIS A 211 3.78 -10.96 7.24
N SER A 212 3.61 -9.66 7.44
CA SER A 212 2.30 -9.01 7.71
C SER A 212 1.25 -9.26 6.61
N LEU A 213 1.68 -9.31 5.35
CA LEU A 213 0.83 -9.55 4.19
C LEU A 213 0.54 -11.03 3.92
N ALA A 214 1.21 -11.96 4.61
CA ALA A 214 1.06 -13.38 4.33
C ALA A 214 -0.39 -13.84 4.55
N GLY A 215 -1.01 -14.36 3.50
CA GLY A 215 -2.41 -14.76 3.51
C GLY A 215 -3.44 -13.62 3.61
N ASN A 216 -3.04 -12.35 3.57
CA ASN A 216 -3.97 -11.22 3.63
C ASN A 216 -4.74 -11.05 2.31
N GLN A 217 -5.97 -11.58 2.25
CA GLN A 217 -6.80 -11.53 1.05
C GLN A 217 -7.59 -10.23 0.86
N SER A 218 -7.41 -9.19 1.70
CA SER A 218 -8.27 -7.99 1.65
C SER A 218 -8.21 -7.30 0.29
N PHE A 219 -7.01 -7.15 -0.28
CA PHE A 219 -6.85 -6.51 -1.59
C PHE A 219 -7.28 -7.41 -2.74
N THR A 220 -7.05 -8.72 -2.61
CA THR A 220 -7.55 -9.71 -3.57
C THR A 220 -9.08 -9.65 -3.70
N LEU A 221 -9.79 -9.55 -2.58
CA LEU A 221 -11.25 -9.43 -2.56
C LEU A 221 -11.76 -8.07 -3.05
N LEU A 222 -10.98 -7.01 -2.85
CA LEU A 222 -11.28 -5.69 -3.42
C LEU A 222 -11.20 -5.71 -4.96
N LEU A 223 -10.21 -6.41 -5.51
CA LEU A 223 -10.06 -6.59 -6.96
C LEU A 223 -11.13 -7.51 -7.56
N ASP A 224 -11.54 -8.56 -6.83
CA ASP A 224 -12.61 -9.47 -7.28
C ASP A 224 -13.30 -10.18 -6.11
N ASN A 225 -14.44 -9.64 -5.67
CA ASN A 225 -15.18 -10.15 -4.53
C ASN A 225 -15.74 -11.58 -4.72
N ARG A 226 -15.79 -12.09 -5.97
CA ARG A 226 -16.24 -13.48 -6.23
C ARG A 226 -15.33 -14.52 -5.57
N LEU A 227 -14.08 -14.16 -5.31
CA LEU A 227 -13.13 -14.99 -4.56
C LEU A 227 -13.56 -15.19 -3.10
N ALA A 228 -14.42 -14.35 -2.51
CA ALA A 228 -14.91 -14.59 -1.15
C ALA A 228 -15.92 -15.75 -1.10
N SER A 229 -16.78 -15.87 -2.11
CA SER A 229 -17.87 -16.84 -2.12
C SER A 229 -17.52 -18.15 -2.82
N THR A 230 -16.68 -18.07 -3.86
CA THR A 230 -16.46 -19.18 -4.77
C THR A 230 -14.99 -19.19 -5.18
N LEU A 231 -14.16 -19.96 -4.47
CA LEU A 231 -12.82 -20.30 -4.95
C LEU A 231 -12.91 -21.46 -5.93
N VAL A 232 -12.29 -21.34 -7.10
CA VAL A 232 -12.07 -22.51 -7.95
C VAL A 232 -11.18 -23.53 -7.23
N ILE A 233 -11.40 -24.81 -7.53
CA ILE A 233 -10.72 -25.95 -6.89
C ILE A 233 -9.21 -25.76 -6.83
N ASP A 234 -8.58 -25.28 -7.91
CA ASP A 234 -7.14 -25.07 -7.93
C ASP A 234 -6.66 -24.02 -6.91
N LEU A 235 -7.37 -22.90 -6.76
CA LEU A 235 -7.03 -21.88 -5.76
C LEU A 235 -7.28 -22.40 -4.34
N ALA A 236 -8.38 -23.14 -4.15
CA ALA A 236 -8.72 -23.73 -2.85
C ALA A 236 -7.67 -24.75 -2.41
N LEU A 237 -7.23 -25.60 -3.35
CA LEU A 237 -6.19 -26.59 -3.10
C LEU A 237 -4.85 -25.94 -2.77
N ASP A 238 -4.46 -24.91 -3.52
CA ASP A 238 -3.20 -24.19 -3.27
C ASP A 238 -3.23 -23.46 -1.91
N LEU A 239 -4.36 -22.83 -1.57
CA LEU A 239 -4.56 -22.21 -0.26
C LEU A 239 -4.45 -23.24 0.87
N ALA A 240 -5.15 -24.37 0.73
CA ALA A 240 -5.17 -25.42 1.74
C ALA A 240 -3.77 -26.00 1.97
N LEU A 241 -3.05 -26.35 0.91
CA LEU A 241 -1.69 -26.89 1.02
C LEU A 241 -0.71 -25.89 1.64
N THR A 242 -0.77 -24.62 1.24
CA THR A 242 0.07 -23.57 1.85
C THR A 242 -0.27 -23.38 3.33
N TYR A 243 -1.54 -23.46 3.72
CA TYR A 243 -1.94 -23.34 5.11
C TYR A 243 -1.43 -24.52 5.96
N VAL A 244 -1.59 -25.76 5.45
CA VAL A 244 -1.06 -26.97 6.11
C VAL A 244 0.46 -26.85 6.29
N LEU A 245 1.17 -26.45 5.24
CA LEU A 245 2.62 -26.26 5.28
C LEU A 245 3.02 -25.17 6.29
N THR A 246 2.32 -24.04 6.28
CA THR A 246 2.55 -22.91 7.20
C THR A 246 2.38 -23.33 8.66
N VAL A 247 1.28 -24.02 8.97
CA VAL A 247 1.01 -24.55 10.31
C VAL A 247 2.09 -25.54 10.74
N SER A 248 2.55 -26.38 9.81
CA SER A 248 3.58 -27.39 10.08
C SER A 248 4.94 -26.75 10.35
N LEU A 249 5.31 -25.72 9.60
CA LEU A 249 6.55 -24.96 9.80
C LEU A 249 6.59 -24.20 11.14
N ALA A 250 5.44 -23.72 11.61
CA ALA A 250 5.32 -23.04 12.90
C ALA A 250 5.11 -24.01 14.09
N MET A 251 5.00 -25.31 13.81
CA MET A 251 4.65 -26.31 14.82
C MET A 251 5.84 -26.62 15.73
N THR A 252 5.60 -26.57 17.03
CA THR A 252 6.54 -27.08 18.05
C THR A 252 6.06 -28.40 18.59
N ALA A 253 6.98 -29.22 19.14
CA ALA A 253 6.62 -30.52 19.73
C ALA A 253 5.56 -30.37 20.84
N ASP A 254 5.64 -29.30 21.64
CA ASP A 254 4.70 -29.04 22.73
C ASP A 254 3.26 -28.80 22.27
N ILE A 255 3.09 -28.18 21.10
CA ILE A 255 1.80 -27.82 20.52
C ILE A 255 1.31 -28.90 19.56
N PHE A 256 2.21 -29.68 18.95
CA PHE A 256 1.89 -30.70 17.96
C PHE A 256 0.81 -31.67 18.44
N PHE A 257 0.93 -32.18 19.67
CA PHE A 257 -0.08 -33.06 20.26
C PHE A 257 -1.50 -32.47 20.21
N GLN A 258 -1.64 -31.17 20.51
CA GLN A 258 -2.93 -30.48 20.52
C GLN A 258 -3.48 -30.23 19.11
N ARG A 259 -2.59 -30.15 18.11
CA ARG A 259 -2.92 -29.84 16.71
C ARG A 259 -2.95 -31.04 15.78
N LEU A 260 -2.52 -32.23 16.24
CA LEU A 260 -2.43 -33.45 15.43
C LEU A 260 -3.74 -33.78 14.71
N SER A 261 -4.87 -33.73 15.42
CA SER A 261 -6.18 -34.02 14.81
C SER A 261 -6.56 -32.97 13.75
N ALA A 262 -6.28 -31.69 14.01
CA ALA A 262 -6.51 -30.62 13.04
C ALA A 262 -5.60 -30.76 11.81
N LEU A 263 -4.34 -31.15 12.00
CA LEU A 263 -3.39 -31.42 10.92
C LEU A 263 -3.87 -32.59 10.04
N LYS A 264 -4.27 -33.70 10.66
CA LYS A 264 -4.82 -34.87 9.94
C LYS A 264 -6.06 -34.49 9.11
N LEU A 265 -6.97 -33.69 9.66
CA LEU A 265 -8.15 -33.19 8.94
C LEU A 265 -7.77 -32.23 7.81
N SER A 266 -6.78 -31.38 8.01
CA SER A 266 -6.34 -30.42 6.98
C SER A 266 -5.70 -31.09 5.75
N LEU A 267 -5.23 -32.33 5.89
CA LEU A 267 -4.72 -33.17 4.80
C LEU A 267 -5.84 -33.91 4.04
N ASP A 268 -7.08 -33.93 4.57
CA ASP A 268 -8.24 -34.57 3.94
C ASP A 268 -8.84 -33.72 2.81
N LEU A 269 -8.09 -33.62 1.72
CA LEU A 269 -8.39 -32.78 0.56
C LEU A 269 -9.07 -33.55 -0.58
N GLU A 270 -9.64 -34.74 -0.34
CA GLU A 270 -10.22 -35.61 -1.38
C GLU A 270 -11.21 -34.87 -2.30
N HIS A 271 -12.03 -34.00 -1.72
CA HIS A 271 -13.02 -33.19 -2.44
C HIS A 271 -12.40 -32.13 -3.38
N LEU A 272 -11.14 -31.75 -3.17
CA LEU A 272 -10.39 -30.80 -4.00
C LEU A 272 -9.44 -31.48 -4.99
N LEU A 273 -9.09 -32.75 -4.76
CA LEU A 273 -8.07 -33.45 -5.54
C LEU A 273 -8.61 -34.01 -6.86
N GLY A 274 -9.93 -34.13 -7.02
CA GLY A 274 -10.57 -34.56 -8.26
C GLY A 274 -10.02 -35.90 -8.76
N GLN A 275 -9.42 -35.93 -9.96
CA GLN A 275 -8.78 -37.12 -10.55
C GLN A 275 -7.24 -37.17 -10.36
N ASN A 276 -6.65 -36.28 -9.55
CA ASN A 276 -5.20 -36.26 -9.36
C ASN A 276 -4.75 -37.38 -8.41
N SER A 277 -4.66 -38.60 -8.95
CA SER A 277 -4.35 -39.82 -8.20
C SER A 277 -2.97 -39.80 -7.55
N LEU A 278 -1.99 -39.14 -8.17
CA LEU A 278 -0.62 -39.04 -7.65
C LEU A 278 -0.57 -38.17 -6.40
N LEU A 279 -1.08 -36.93 -6.47
CA LEU A 279 -1.09 -36.02 -5.31
C LEU A 279 -1.93 -36.60 -4.16
N GLN A 280 -3.08 -37.23 -4.47
CA GLN A 280 -3.90 -37.90 -3.46
C GLN A 280 -3.13 -39.03 -2.75
N THR A 281 -2.45 -39.88 -3.51
CA THR A 281 -1.68 -40.99 -2.93
C THR A 281 -0.54 -40.47 -2.06
N SER A 282 0.19 -39.45 -2.52
CA SER A 282 1.29 -38.84 -1.76
C SER A 282 0.82 -38.17 -0.47
N LEU A 283 -0.31 -37.44 -0.50
CA LEU A 283 -0.89 -36.84 0.70
C LEU A 283 -1.38 -37.90 1.68
N GLN A 284 -1.99 -38.98 1.20
CA GLN A 284 -2.41 -40.09 2.04
C GLN A 284 -1.22 -40.78 2.70
N ASN A 285 -0.12 -40.95 1.97
CA ASN A 285 1.12 -41.50 2.53
C ASN A 285 1.67 -40.59 3.65
N LEU A 286 1.75 -39.28 3.42
CA LEU A 286 2.17 -38.31 4.46
C LEU A 286 1.25 -38.35 5.67
N LYS A 287 -0.07 -38.46 5.47
CA LYS A 287 -1.05 -38.58 6.55
C LYS A 287 -0.84 -39.86 7.36
N ASN A 288 -0.54 -40.98 6.70
CA ASN A 288 -0.32 -42.27 7.34
C ASN A 288 1.00 -42.34 8.15
N GLN A 289 1.96 -41.46 7.88
CA GLN A 289 3.18 -41.36 8.69
C GLN A 289 2.93 -40.74 10.08
N LEU A 290 1.85 -39.95 10.23
CA LEU A 290 1.54 -39.24 11.48
C LEU A 290 1.05 -40.22 12.58
N PRO A 291 1.50 -40.04 13.84
CA PRO A 291 1.14 -40.92 14.95
C PRO A 291 -0.36 -40.92 15.22
N ASP A 292 -0.87 -41.96 15.86
CA ASP A 292 -2.30 -42.05 16.17
C ASP A 292 -2.69 -41.15 17.33
N SER A 293 -3.86 -40.52 17.23
CA SER A 293 -4.37 -39.58 18.25
C SER A 293 -4.66 -40.25 19.60
N ILE A 294 -4.59 -41.59 19.67
CA ILE A 294 -4.82 -42.42 20.85
C ILE A 294 -3.52 -42.63 21.64
N GLU A 295 -2.36 -42.37 21.03
CA GLU A 295 -1.06 -42.51 21.67
C GLU A 295 -0.85 -41.50 22.82
N GLU A 296 0.05 -41.85 23.74
CA GLU A 296 0.42 -40.96 24.83
C GLU A 296 1.07 -39.66 24.33
N ARG A 297 0.82 -38.56 25.05
CA ARG A 297 1.33 -37.22 24.70
C ARG A 297 2.84 -37.20 24.48
N GLU A 298 3.61 -37.88 25.32
CA GLU A 298 5.07 -37.90 25.23
C GLU A 298 5.57 -38.67 24.00
N THR A 299 4.85 -39.73 23.58
CA THR A 299 5.15 -40.46 22.35
C THR A 299 4.94 -39.57 21.12
N ILE A 300 3.81 -38.86 21.06
CA ILE A 300 3.49 -37.93 19.96
C ILE A 300 4.49 -36.77 19.90
N LYS A 301 4.92 -36.25 21.07
CA LYS A 301 5.97 -35.25 21.16
C LYS A 301 7.32 -35.75 20.63
N ALA A 302 7.74 -36.94 21.09
CA ALA A 302 8.98 -37.55 20.66
C ALA A 302 9.00 -37.79 19.15
N TRP A 303 7.86 -38.19 18.57
CA TRP A 303 7.72 -38.34 17.12
C TRP A 303 7.97 -37.03 16.37
N TRP A 304 7.39 -35.91 16.81
CA TRP A 304 7.59 -34.61 16.15
C TRP A 304 9.04 -34.14 16.24
N LEU A 305 9.70 -34.34 17.39
CA LEU A 305 11.11 -34.01 17.55
C LEU A 305 12.02 -34.81 16.61
N ALA A 306 11.68 -36.07 16.32
CA ALA A 306 12.50 -36.92 15.46
C ALA A 306 12.18 -36.76 13.97
N ASN A 307 10.91 -36.53 13.60
CA ASN A 307 10.43 -36.62 12.22
C ASN A 307 9.78 -35.35 11.68
N GLY A 308 9.41 -34.38 12.53
CA GLY A 308 8.57 -33.24 12.14
C GLY A 308 9.21 -32.35 11.07
N GLU A 309 10.52 -32.12 11.15
CA GLU A 309 11.26 -31.35 10.14
C GLU A 309 11.27 -32.07 8.78
N THR A 310 11.66 -33.35 8.76
CA THR A 310 11.66 -34.17 7.53
C THR A 310 10.28 -34.29 6.93
N TRP A 311 9.26 -34.56 7.74
CA TRP A 311 7.86 -34.65 7.30
C TRP A 311 7.36 -33.34 6.67
N THR A 312 7.71 -32.19 7.29
CA THR A 312 7.34 -30.88 6.78
C THR A 312 8.04 -30.56 5.45
N GLU A 313 9.30 -30.99 5.31
CA GLU A 313 10.06 -30.84 4.06
C GLU A 313 9.53 -31.77 2.95
N GLU A 314 9.09 -32.98 3.27
CA GLU A 314 8.39 -33.86 2.31
C GLU A 314 7.08 -33.21 1.81
N LEU A 315 6.29 -32.62 2.72
CA LEU A 315 5.08 -31.87 2.36
C LEU A 315 5.42 -30.67 1.46
N ARG A 316 6.48 -29.92 1.77
CA ARG A 316 6.95 -28.80 0.94
C ARG A 316 7.34 -29.26 -0.46
N ASN A 317 8.16 -30.31 -0.56
CA ASN A 317 8.59 -30.86 -1.85
C ASN A 317 7.42 -31.38 -2.69
N LEU A 318 6.41 -31.96 -2.04
CA LEU A 318 5.17 -32.35 -2.70
C LEU A 318 4.41 -31.13 -3.25
N ALA A 319 4.26 -30.07 -2.45
CA ALA A 319 3.60 -28.84 -2.86
C ALA A 319 4.32 -28.15 -4.03
N ILE A 320 5.66 -28.09 -3.99
CA ILE A 320 6.48 -27.54 -5.07
C ILE A 320 6.33 -28.37 -6.35
N SER A 321 6.52 -29.69 -6.27
CA SER A 321 6.54 -30.55 -7.46
C SER A 321 5.18 -30.73 -8.14
N GLN A 322 4.09 -30.79 -7.37
CA GLN A 322 2.76 -31.06 -7.90
C GLN A 322 1.96 -29.78 -8.19
N ARG A 323 2.26 -28.69 -7.48
CA ARG A 323 1.45 -27.47 -7.51
C ARG A 323 2.27 -26.20 -7.72
N ASP A 324 3.60 -26.24 -7.76
CA ASP A 324 4.44 -25.06 -7.97
C ASP A 324 4.18 -23.95 -6.92
N ILE A 325 4.06 -24.35 -5.64
CA ILE A 325 3.84 -23.47 -4.49
C ILE A 325 4.68 -23.93 -3.29
N GLY A 326 4.80 -23.11 -2.25
CA GLY A 326 5.47 -23.48 -0.99
C GLY A 326 6.99 -23.26 -0.98
N TYR A 327 7.52 -22.53 -1.96
CA TYR A 327 8.92 -22.13 -2.03
C TYR A 327 9.35 -21.33 -0.79
N ASN A 328 10.52 -21.67 -0.25
CA ASN A 328 11.22 -20.81 0.68
C ASN A 328 12.15 -19.87 -0.11
N TRP A 329 11.66 -18.67 -0.41
CA TRP A 329 12.40 -17.65 -1.18
C TRP A 329 13.61 -17.07 -0.44
N GLN A 330 13.74 -17.31 0.87
CA GLN A 330 14.84 -16.81 1.70
C GLN A 330 15.05 -15.30 1.54
N PHE A 331 13.96 -14.53 1.59
CA PHE A 331 14.04 -13.07 1.54
C PHE A 331 14.75 -12.52 2.78
N THR A 332 15.63 -11.55 2.57
CA THR A 332 16.21 -10.73 3.64
C THR A 332 15.18 -9.72 4.16
N GLU A 333 15.42 -9.12 5.32
CA GLU A 333 14.54 -8.07 5.87
C GLU A 333 14.35 -6.91 4.88
N ASN A 334 15.42 -6.46 4.22
CA ASN A 334 15.36 -5.42 3.19
C ASN A 334 14.51 -5.84 1.98
N GLU A 335 14.56 -7.12 1.58
CA GLU A 335 13.74 -7.64 0.47
C GLU A 335 12.26 -7.75 0.86
N LEU A 336 11.97 -8.06 2.12
CA LEU A 336 10.60 -8.05 2.65
C LEU A 336 10.03 -6.63 2.70
N GLU A 337 10.83 -5.65 3.11
CA GLU A 337 10.44 -4.24 3.05
C GLU A 337 10.17 -3.79 1.61
N LEU A 338 11.02 -4.21 0.66
CA LEU A 338 10.81 -3.94 -0.76
C LEU A 338 9.50 -4.56 -1.29
N LEU A 339 9.16 -5.78 -0.86
CA LEU A 339 7.89 -6.44 -1.18
C LEU A 339 6.70 -5.68 -0.60
N GLN A 340 6.81 -5.17 0.63
CA GLN A 340 5.79 -4.33 1.26
C GLN A 340 5.60 -3.02 0.48
N GLN A 341 6.69 -2.34 0.13
CA GLN A 341 6.65 -1.12 -0.70
C GLN A 341 6.00 -1.39 -2.06
N TYR A 342 6.37 -2.49 -2.73
CA TYR A 342 5.78 -2.88 -4.01
C TYR A 342 4.28 -3.15 -3.88
N TRP A 343 3.86 -3.83 -2.82
CA TRP A 343 2.45 -4.07 -2.53
C TRP A 343 1.68 -2.76 -2.31
N ASP A 344 2.19 -1.89 -1.44
CA ASP A 344 1.55 -0.62 -1.10
C ASP A 344 1.46 0.31 -2.32
N ALA A 345 2.47 0.33 -3.18
CA ALA A 345 2.45 1.08 -4.42
C ALA A 345 1.38 0.60 -5.42
N ASN A 346 1.27 -0.72 -5.60
CA ASN A 346 0.22 -1.29 -6.45
C ASN A 346 -1.18 -0.98 -5.91
N LYS A 347 -1.34 -1.02 -4.57
CA LYS A 347 -2.57 -0.65 -3.91
C LYS A 347 -2.89 0.83 -4.08
N LEU A 348 -1.93 1.72 -3.85
CA LEU A 348 -2.10 3.17 -4.03
C LEU A 348 -2.51 3.50 -5.47
N LEU A 349 -1.84 2.90 -6.47
CA LEU A 349 -2.20 3.07 -7.86
C LEU A 349 -3.65 2.64 -8.14
N PHE A 350 -4.09 1.52 -7.57
CA PHE A 350 -5.47 1.05 -7.71
C PHE A 350 -6.48 1.97 -6.99
N ASP A 351 -6.16 2.43 -5.78
CA ASP A 351 -7.03 3.33 -5.01
C ASP A 351 -7.20 4.67 -5.73
N CYS A 352 -6.12 5.23 -6.27
CA CYS A 352 -6.15 6.42 -7.14
C CYS A 352 -7.02 6.24 -8.39
N LEU A 353 -7.02 5.05 -8.99
CA LEU A 353 -7.88 4.76 -10.14
C LEU A 353 -9.36 4.72 -9.75
N ASN A 354 -9.68 4.31 -8.53
CA ASN A 354 -11.06 4.21 -8.07
C ASN A 354 -11.60 5.52 -7.49
N SER A 355 -10.74 6.41 -7.03
CA SER A 355 -11.14 7.76 -6.60
C SER A 355 -11.40 8.71 -7.79
N SER A 356 -10.83 8.42 -8.97
CA SER A 356 -11.02 9.24 -10.16
C SER A 356 -12.22 8.77 -11.02
N ASP A 357 -13.28 9.57 -11.06
CA ASP A 357 -14.46 9.35 -11.92
C ASP A 357 -14.17 9.43 -13.44
N ARG A 358 -12.97 9.89 -13.82
CA ARG A 358 -12.63 10.30 -15.20
C ARG A 358 -11.60 9.42 -15.89
N VAL A 359 -11.32 8.24 -15.34
CA VAL A 359 -10.35 7.30 -15.92
C VAL A 359 -10.94 6.64 -17.17
N ASN A 360 -10.22 6.73 -18.29
CA ASN A 360 -10.57 6.02 -19.52
C ASN A 360 -10.56 4.49 -19.28
N ALA A 361 -11.60 3.79 -19.72
CA ALA A 361 -11.71 2.33 -19.58
C ALA A 361 -10.48 1.56 -20.11
N LYS A 362 -9.87 2.03 -21.21
CA LYS A 362 -8.63 1.43 -21.74
C LYS A 362 -7.44 1.64 -20.80
N MET A 363 -7.35 2.80 -20.16
CA MET A 363 -6.29 3.11 -19.19
C MET A 363 -6.48 2.26 -17.93
N ARG A 364 -7.70 2.19 -17.41
CA ARG A 364 -8.06 1.32 -16.28
C ARG A 364 -7.63 -0.13 -16.55
N GLN A 365 -8.03 -0.68 -17.69
CA GLN A 365 -7.64 -2.03 -18.09
C GLN A 365 -6.11 -2.19 -18.18
N SER A 366 -5.41 -1.25 -18.81
CA SER A 366 -3.93 -1.28 -18.96
C SER A 366 -3.20 -1.28 -17.61
N ILE A 367 -3.72 -0.56 -16.62
CA ILE A 367 -3.13 -0.50 -15.29
C ILE A 367 -3.47 -1.76 -14.49
N GLU A 368 -4.74 -2.15 -14.48
CA GLU A 368 -5.21 -3.39 -13.85
C GLU A 368 -4.45 -4.62 -14.39
N GLU A 369 -4.17 -4.66 -15.70
CA GLU A 369 -3.36 -5.71 -16.31
C GLU A 369 -1.91 -5.73 -15.81
N SER A 370 -1.34 -4.58 -15.42
CA SER A 370 0.02 -4.46 -14.88
C SER A 370 0.15 -4.59 -13.36
N LEU A 371 -0.95 -4.67 -12.61
CA LEU A 371 -0.86 -4.83 -11.16
C LEU A 371 -0.23 -6.19 -10.80
N PHE A 372 0.80 -6.19 -9.97
CA PHE A 372 1.56 -7.39 -9.56
C PHE A 372 2.20 -8.18 -10.72
N THR A 373 2.66 -7.49 -11.78
CA THR A 373 3.38 -8.11 -12.90
C THR A 373 4.88 -7.85 -12.89
#